data_AF-A0A8T5M7Q6-F1
#
_entry.id   AF-A0A8T5M7Q6-F1
#
_cell.length_a   1.000
_cell.length_b   1.000
_cell.length_c   1.000
_cell.angle_alpha   90.00
_cell.angle_beta   90.00
_cell.angle_gamma   90.00
#
_symmetry.space_group_name_H-M   'P 1'
#
loop_
_entity.id
_entity.type
_entity.pdbx_description
1 polymer ?
#
loop_
_entity_poly.entity_id
_entity_poly.type
_entity_poly.pdbx_seq_one_letter_code
_entity_poly.pdbx_strand_id
1 'polypeptide(L)'
;MNLKFLILFSCLILLIVGCAKEPTEIISVEQLDDNTKIITTDYSLGQNKGEQQDIIYQEDNQTFQNYFDPSLRGAFQWIKENISEGKFLSWWDYGHMIKGYSGQEVIIYSPSEDILWSLASQRWDEEKSGLFSSTEKIEDVAEALTTTDLRVTTEIMKKYKANYVFVAKKDKAASWVLFKITGRDDYYNKENYQAAEKASETVLFRMDDGDEFSQFELVYDDKTAKIYKLR
;
A
#
# COMPACT_ATOMS: atom_id res chain seq x y z
N MET A 1 -16.72 42.96 7.34
CA MET A 1 -16.13 42.48 8.60
C MET A 1 -16.44 41.01 8.73
N ASN A 2 -15.39 40.18 8.66
CA ASN A 2 -15.29 38.75 8.97
C ASN A 2 -16.01 37.71 8.11
N LEU A 3 -15.29 37.38 7.02
CA LEU A 3 -15.15 36.10 6.36
C LEU A 3 -14.46 35.07 7.30
N LYS A 4 -15.07 33.89 7.51
CA LYS A 4 -14.44 32.59 7.83
C LYS A 4 -15.39 31.50 7.27
N PHE A 5 -15.10 30.84 6.15
CA PHE A 5 -14.31 29.59 6.03
C PHE A 5 -14.64 28.62 7.19
N LEU A 6 -15.11 27.40 6.95
CA LEU A 6 -14.32 26.36 6.32
C LEU A 6 -15.22 25.23 5.78
N ILE A 7 -14.91 24.83 4.57
CA ILE A 7 -15.41 23.69 3.83
C ILE A 7 -15.09 22.41 4.63
N LEU A 8 -16.12 21.67 5.05
CA LEU A 8 -15.98 20.28 5.53
C LEU A 8 -15.87 19.36 4.30
N PHE A 9 -14.71 19.40 3.65
CA PHE A 9 -14.19 18.31 2.84
C PHE A 9 -13.00 17.74 3.61
N SER A 10 -13.19 16.63 4.32
CA SER A 10 -12.06 15.79 4.71
C SER A 10 -12.46 14.32 4.71
N CYS A 11 -11.94 13.63 3.70
CA CYS A 11 -11.51 12.24 3.77
C CYS A 11 -12.51 11.20 4.27
N LEU A 12 -13.57 11.02 3.49
CA LEU A 12 -14.20 9.71 3.34
C LEU A 12 -13.83 9.14 1.96
N ILE A 13 -12.53 8.98 1.70
CA ILE A 13 -12.09 7.98 0.71
C ILE A 13 -12.00 6.68 1.50
N LEU A 14 -13.16 6.12 1.84
CA LEU A 14 -13.24 4.71 2.14
C LEU A 14 -13.11 4.00 0.80
N LEU A 15 -12.01 3.29 0.62
CA LEU A 15 -11.85 2.24 -0.37
C LEU A 15 -13.03 1.27 -0.22
N ILE A 16 -14.04 1.42 -1.07
CA ILE A 16 -15.11 0.43 -1.22
C ILE A 16 -14.52 -0.68 -2.09
N VAL A 17 -13.90 -1.66 -1.46
CA VAL A 17 -13.72 -2.96 -2.09
C VAL A 17 -14.46 -3.96 -1.20
N GLY A 18 -15.55 -4.51 -1.73
CA GLY A 18 -16.13 -5.79 -1.29
C GLY A 18 -17.56 -5.81 -0.76
N CYS A 19 -18.45 -5.07 -1.41
CA CYS A 19 -19.65 -5.78 -1.88
C CYS A 19 -19.33 -6.30 -3.28
N ALA A 20 -19.28 -7.63 -3.43
CA ALA A 20 -19.09 -8.28 -4.72
C ALA A 20 -20.08 -7.72 -5.74
N LYS A 21 -19.53 -7.09 -6.78
CA LYS A 21 -20.25 -6.65 -7.97
C LYS A 21 -19.71 -7.44 -9.12
N GLU A 22 -20.60 -7.94 -9.97
CA GLU A 22 -20.16 -8.42 -11.27
C GLU A 22 -19.63 -7.21 -12.05
N PRO A 23 -18.33 -7.17 -12.42
CA PRO A 23 -17.84 -6.16 -13.34
C PRO A 23 -18.65 -6.26 -14.63
N THR A 24 -19.25 -5.15 -15.02
CA THR A 24 -20.29 -5.15 -16.05
C THR A 24 -19.69 -5.24 -17.45
N GLU A 25 -18.49 -4.69 -17.67
CA GLU A 25 -17.77 -4.74 -18.95
C GLU A 25 -16.28 -4.37 -18.79
N ILE A 26 -15.39 -5.02 -19.57
CA ILE A 26 -13.98 -4.59 -19.72
C ILE A 26 -13.94 -3.46 -20.74
N ILE A 27 -13.49 -2.28 -20.31
CA ILE A 27 -13.41 -1.06 -21.14
C ILE A 27 -12.11 -1.05 -21.94
N SER A 28 -10.99 -1.37 -21.29
CA SER A 28 -9.67 -1.34 -21.91
C SER A 28 -8.71 -2.35 -21.28
N VAL A 29 -7.71 -2.75 -22.06
CA VAL A 29 -6.60 -3.60 -21.64
C VAL A 29 -5.30 -2.92 -22.06
N GLU A 30 -4.42 -2.68 -21.10
CA GLU A 30 -3.07 -2.19 -21.31
C GLU A 30 -2.08 -3.33 -21.05
N GLN A 31 -1.39 -3.79 -22.08
CA GLN A 31 -0.34 -4.81 -21.95
C GLN A 31 0.96 -4.14 -21.49
N LEU A 32 1.53 -4.57 -20.37
CA LEU A 32 2.79 -4.04 -19.84
C LEU A 32 4.01 -4.86 -20.29
N ASP A 33 3.85 -6.19 -20.36
CA ASP A 33 4.81 -7.18 -20.88
C ASP A 33 4.06 -8.49 -21.15
N ASP A 34 4.75 -9.58 -21.53
CA ASP A 34 4.10 -10.84 -21.90
C ASP A 34 3.27 -11.47 -20.77
N ASN A 35 3.60 -11.16 -19.50
CA ASN A 35 2.99 -11.78 -18.33
C ASN A 35 2.08 -10.83 -17.55
N THR A 36 2.10 -9.53 -17.86
CA THR A 36 1.43 -8.49 -17.06
C THR A 36 0.57 -7.58 -17.92
N LYS A 37 -0.65 -7.31 -17.45
CA LYS A 37 -1.55 -6.32 -18.03
C LYS A 37 -2.34 -5.58 -16.95
N ILE A 38 -2.81 -4.39 -17.28
CA ILE A 38 -3.82 -3.66 -16.52
C ILE A 38 -5.13 -3.71 -17.28
N ILE A 39 -6.21 -4.09 -16.61
CA ILE A 39 -7.55 -4.03 -17.15
C ILE A 39 -8.31 -2.88 -16.50
N THR A 40 -9.10 -2.17 -17.28
CA THR A 40 -10.06 -1.17 -16.76
C THR A 40 -11.46 -1.72 -16.96
N THR A 41 -12.25 -1.75 -15.89
CA THR A 41 -13.63 -2.26 -15.89
C THR A 41 -14.59 -1.20 -15.40
N ASP A 42 -15.77 -1.17 -16.01
CA ASP A 42 -16.87 -0.34 -15.55
C ASP A 42 -17.56 -1.03 -14.36
N TYR A 43 -17.86 -0.25 -13.32
CA TYR A 43 -18.70 -0.69 -12.22
C TYR A 43 -19.88 0.25 -11.99
N SER A 44 -21.00 -0.33 -11.54
CA SER A 44 -22.19 0.43 -11.11
C SER A 44 -22.52 0.13 -9.64
N LEU A 45 -22.60 1.16 -8.79
CA LEU A 45 -22.91 1.11 -7.35
C LEU A 45 -24.21 1.91 -7.13
N GLY A 46 -25.36 1.31 -7.40
CA GLY A 46 -26.63 2.04 -7.45
C GLY A 46 -26.62 3.06 -8.59
N GLN A 47 -26.73 4.35 -8.27
CA GLN A 47 -26.69 5.44 -9.27
C GLN A 47 -25.26 5.89 -9.62
N ASN A 48 -24.24 5.43 -8.88
CA ASN A 48 -22.85 5.82 -9.12
C ASN A 48 -22.21 4.88 -10.13
N LYS A 49 -21.75 5.43 -11.25
CA LYS A 49 -20.87 4.74 -12.20
C LYS A 49 -19.42 5.17 -11.96
N GLY A 50 -18.50 4.25 -12.12
CA GLY A 50 -17.07 4.52 -12.02
C GLY A 50 -16.26 3.44 -12.71
N GLU A 51 -14.96 3.70 -12.83
CA GLU A 51 -13.99 2.79 -13.41
C GLU A 51 -13.11 2.22 -12.31
N GLN A 52 -12.80 0.92 -12.40
CA GLN A 52 -11.81 0.26 -11.57
C GLN A 52 -10.68 -0.26 -12.46
N GLN A 53 -9.44 -0.07 -12.03
CA GLN A 53 -8.29 -0.71 -12.67
C GLN A 53 -7.80 -1.87 -11.80
N ASP A 54 -7.56 -3.01 -12.45
CA ASP A 54 -6.93 -4.17 -11.83
C ASP A 54 -5.64 -4.49 -12.57
N ILE A 55 -4.60 -4.86 -11.82
CA ILE A 55 -3.38 -5.46 -12.37
C ILE A 55 -3.54 -6.98 -12.39
N ILE A 56 -3.23 -7.57 -13.54
CA ILE A 56 -3.22 -9.02 -13.75
C ILE A 56 -1.80 -9.42 -14.14
N TYR A 57 -1.20 -10.36 -13.43
CA TYR A 57 0.14 -10.85 -13.74
C TYR A 57 0.30 -12.35 -13.49
N GLN A 58 1.29 -12.96 -14.13
CA GLN A 58 1.63 -14.37 -13.94
C GLN A 58 2.96 -14.54 -13.19
N GLU A 59 2.95 -15.40 -12.18
CA GLU A 59 4.13 -15.79 -11.39
C GLU A 59 3.97 -17.26 -10.99
N ASP A 60 5.03 -18.08 -11.15
CA ASP A 60 5.06 -19.50 -10.81
C ASP A 60 3.88 -20.35 -11.36
N ASN A 61 3.41 -20.03 -12.57
CA ASN A 61 2.23 -20.61 -13.23
C ASN A 61 0.88 -20.29 -12.57
N GLN A 62 0.85 -19.37 -11.60
CA GLN A 62 -0.35 -18.80 -11.04
C GLN A 62 -0.63 -17.44 -11.69
N THR A 63 -1.91 -17.16 -11.97
CA THR A 63 -2.36 -15.83 -12.40
C THR A 63 -2.93 -15.11 -11.20
N PHE A 64 -2.43 -13.91 -10.94
CA PHE A 64 -2.91 -13.02 -9.89
C PHE A 64 -3.74 -11.89 -10.50
N GLN A 65 -4.75 -11.43 -9.78
CA GLN A 65 -5.54 -10.24 -10.09
C GLN A 65 -5.78 -9.45 -8.80
N ASN A 66 -5.41 -8.19 -8.77
CA ASN A 66 -5.70 -7.29 -7.65
C ASN A 66 -5.93 -5.85 -8.14
N TYR A 67 -6.46 -4.99 -7.27
CA TYR A 67 -6.65 -3.57 -7.53
C TYR A 67 -5.33 -2.89 -7.92
N PHE A 68 -5.41 -2.01 -8.91
CA PHE A 68 -4.33 -1.13 -9.33
C PHE A 68 -4.70 0.33 -9.07
N ASP A 69 -3.87 1.02 -8.29
CA ASP A 69 -4.00 2.46 -8.07
C ASP A 69 -3.25 3.23 -9.17
N PRO A 70 -3.95 3.83 -10.15
CA PRO A 70 -3.29 4.52 -11.26
C PRO A 70 -2.48 5.75 -10.82
N SER A 71 -2.72 6.28 -9.62
CA SER A 71 -1.96 7.42 -9.11
C SER A 71 -0.51 7.06 -8.74
N LEU A 72 -0.23 5.78 -8.47
CA LEU A 72 1.10 5.26 -8.12
C LEU A 72 1.90 4.77 -9.34
N ARG A 73 1.32 4.85 -10.54
CA ARG A 73 1.95 4.39 -11.79
C ARG A 73 3.35 4.94 -12.01
N GLY A 74 3.57 6.23 -11.74
CA GLY A 74 4.89 6.86 -11.90
C GLY A 74 5.97 6.18 -11.06
N ALA A 75 5.65 5.90 -9.79
CA ALA A 75 6.55 5.22 -8.88
C ALA A 75 6.84 3.77 -9.32
N PHE A 76 5.82 3.02 -9.73
CA PHE A 76 6.01 1.64 -10.19
C PHE A 76 6.78 1.55 -11.51
N GLN A 77 6.56 2.49 -12.44
CA GLN A 77 7.36 2.61 -13.65
C GLN A 77 8.83 2.89 -13.31
N TRP A 78 9.09 3.82 -12.39
CA TRP A 78 10.44 4.13 -11.96
C TRP A 78 11.13 2.90 -11.34
N ILE A 79 10.43 2.13 -10.50
CA ILE A 79 10.97 0.88 -9.93
C ILE A 79 11.36 -0.09 -11.06
N LYS A 80 10.47 -0.31 -12.03
CA LYS A 80 10.71 -1.21 -13.18
C LYS A 80 11.96 -0.83 -13.98
N GLU A 81 12.19 0.47 -14.15
CA GLU A 81 13.29 0.98 -15.00
C GLU A 81 14.63 1.10 -14.26
N ASN A 82 14.62 1.32 -12.94
CA ASN A 82 15.81 1.71 -12.18
C ASN A 82 16.28 0.65 -11.18
N ILE A 83 15.47 -0.36 -10.88
CA ILE A 83 15.80 -1.42 -9.93
C ILE A 83 15.82 -2.75 -10.68
N SER A 84 17.02 -3.30 -10.85
CA SER A 84 17.20 -4.61 -11.50
C SER A 84 16.79 -5.76 -10.57
N GLU A 85 17.20 -5.68 -9.30
CA GLU A 85 16.86 -6.64 -8.25
C GLU A 85 16.65 -5.91 -6.92
N GLY A 86 15.46 -6.05 -6.37
CA GLY A 86 15.04 -5.39 -5.15
C GLY A 86 13.96 -6.18 -4.44
N LYS A 87 13.97 -6.07 -3.12
CA LYS A 87 12.89 -6.55 -2.26
C LYS A 87 12.42 -5.43 -1.34
N PHE A 88 11.13 -5.18 -1.38
CA PHE A 88 10.50 -4.02 -0.77
C PHE A 88 9.84 -4.36 0.57
N LEU A 89 10.09 -3.50 1.54
CA LEU A 89 9.22 -3.32 2.70
C LEU A 89 8.16 -2.28 2.32
N SER A 90 6.90 -2.70 2.28
CA SER A 90 5.76 -1.85 1.97
C SER A 90 4.52 -2.41 2.66
N TRP A 91 3.50 -1.57 2.85
CA TRP A 91 2.20 -2.10 3.25
C TRP A 91 1.62 -3.03 2.18
N TRP A 92 0.80 -4.02 2.59
CA TRP A 92 0.36 -5.10 1.70
C TRP A 92 -0.49 -4.61 0.53
N ASP A 93 -1.23 -3.50 0.69
CA ASP A 93 -2.02 -2.85 -0.36
C ASP A 93 -1.21 -2.62 -1.66
N TYR A 94 0.11 -2.46 -1.54
CA TYR A 94 1.00 -2.20 -2.67
C TYR A 94 1.70 -3.44 -3.22
N GLY A 95 1.65 -4.57 -2.52
CA GLY A 95 2.55 -5.68 -2.85
C GLY A 95 2.26 -6.31 -4.21
N HIS A 96 0.99 -6.50 -4.58
CA HIS A 96 0.62 -6.94 -5.92
C HIS A 96 0.98 -5.92 -7.01
N MET A 97 0.89 -4.61 -6.72
CA MET A 97 1.27 -3.59 -7.68
C MET A 97 2.79 -3.54 -7.89
N ILE A 98 3.59 -3.66 -6.83
CA ILE A 98 5.05 -3.75 -6.93
C ILE A 98 5.44 -5.02 -7.68
N LYS A 99 4.96 -6.20 -7.26
CA LYS A 99 5.26 -7.48 -7.93
C LYS A 99 4.83 -7.48 -9.39
N GLY A 100 3.55 -7.21 -9.65
CA GLY A 100 2.99 -7.28 -10.99
C GLY A 100 3.56 -6.21 -11.93
N TYR A 101 3.64 -4.95 -11.51
CA TYR A 101 4.02 -3.87 -12.42
C TYR A 101 5.53 -3.85 -12.66
N SER A 102 6.32 -4.02 -11.60
CA SER A 102 7.77 -3.81 -11.62
C SER A 102 8.61 -5.09 -11.60
N GLY A 103 7.99 -6.24 -11.35
CA GLY A 103 8.69 -7.54 -11.23
C GLY A 103 9.54 -7.67 -9.97
N GLN A 104 9.42 -6.76 -9.00
CA GLN A 104 10.23 -6.76 -7.78
C GLN A 104 9.54 -7.51 -6.64
N GLU A 105 10.35 -8.07 -5.73
CA GLU A 105 9.84 -8.80 -4.57
C GLU A 105 9.35 -7.88 -3.46
N VAL A 106 8.48 -8.40 -2.59
CA VAL A 106 7.97 -7.69 -1.40
C VAL A 106 7.99 -8.61 -0.17
N ILE A 107 8.00 -8.04 1.03
CA ILE A 107 7.88 -8.83 2.26
C ILE A 107 6.48 -9.46 2.38
N ILE A 108 5.45 -8.67 2.08
CA ILE A 108 4.02 -9.04 2.09
C ILE A 108 3.34 -8.49 0.83
N TYR A 109 2.43 -9.27 0.24
CA TYR A 109 1.56 -8.84 -0.86
C TYR A 109 0.07 -9.03 -0.60
N SER A 110 -0.26 -9.71 0.50
CA SER A 110 -1.62 -10.03 0.93
C SER A 110 -1.75 -9.70 2.42
N PRO A 111 -2.98 -9.49 2.93
CA PRO A 111 -3.20 -9.35 4.37
C PRO A 111 -2.93 -10.68 5.09
N SER A 112 -3.00 -10.69 6.42
CA SER A 112 -3.25 -11.91 7.19
C SER A 112 -4.74 -12.06 7.51
N GLU A 113 -5.15 -13.28 7.85
CA GLU A 113 -6.52 -13.57 8.29
C GLU A 113 -6.91 -12.72 9.51
N ASP A 114 -5.98 -12.54 10.45
CA ASP A 114 -6.19 -11.78 11.70
C ASP A 114 -6.46 -10.28 11.48
N ILE A 115 -6.14 -9.73 10.30
CA ILE A 115 -6.37 -8.33 9.96
C ILE A 115 -7.51 -8.13 8.95
N LEU A 116 -8.30 -9.16 8.64
CA LEU A 116 -9.45 -9.03 7.73
C LEU A 116 -10.44 -7.95 8.18
N TRP A 117 -10.55 -7.69 9.48
CA TRP A 117 -11.37 -6.60 10.02
C TRP A 117 -10.99 -5.22 9.50
N SER A 118 -9.76 -5.04 8.98
CA SER A 118 -9.28 -3.78 8.42
C SER A 118 -9.68 -3.58 6.96
N LEU A 119 -10.12 -4.64 6.27
CA LEU A 119 -10.60 -4.55 4.89
C LEU A 119 -12.06 -4.09 4.88
N ALA A 120 -12.40 -3.21 3.94
CA ALA A 120 -13.78 -2.75 3.76
C ALA A 120 -14.75 -3.90 3.45
N SER A 121 -14.27 -4.94 2.76
CA SER A 121 -14.99 -6.17 2.43
C SER A 121 -15.14 -7.14 3.60
N GLN A 122 -14.20 -7.08 4.56
CA GLN A 122 -13.86 -8.16 5.47
C GLN A 122 -13.71 -9.54 4.78
N ARG A 123 -13.27 -9.53 3.52
CA ARG A 123 -13.09 -10.71 2.67
C ARG A 123 -11.85 -10.57 1.80
N TRP A 124 -11.19 -11.69 1.57
CA TRP A 124 -10.06 -11.83 0.66
C TRP A 124 -10.37 -12.96 -0.33
N ASP A 125 -10.02 -12.75 -1.61
CA ASP A 125 -10.23 -13.72 -2.67
C ASP A 125 -8.89 -14.42 -2.94
N GLU A 126 -8.64 -15.54 -2.27
CA GLU A 126 -7.36 -16.26 -2.38
C GLU A 126 -7.14 -16.86 -3.77
N GLU A 127 -8.21 -17.18 -4.52
CA GLU A 127 -8.09 -17.72 -5.87
C GLU A 127 -7.50 -16.67 -6.83
N LYS A 128 -7.91 -15.40 -6.69
CA LYS A 128 -7.41 -14.30 -7.52
C LYS A 128 -6.18 -13.62 -6.95
N SER A 129 -6.13 -13.41 -5.64
CA SER A 129 -5.11 -12.57 -5.00
C SER A 129 -4.04 -13.39 -4.27
N GLY A 130 -4.13 -14.72 -4.31
CA GLY A 130 -3.20 -15.60 -3.62
C GLY A 130 -3.47 -15.72 -2.13
N LEU A 131 -2.71 -16.61 -1.50
CA LEU A 131 -2.88 -16.96 -0.08
C LEU A 131 -2.60 -15.77 0.84
N PHE A 132 -3.19 -15.82 2.04
CA PHE A 132 -2.85 -14.91 3.12
C PHE A 132 -1.36 -14.91 3.46
N SER A 133 -0.85 -13.74 3.80
CA SER A 133 0.47 -13.60 4.42
C SER A 133 0.40 -14.04 5.88
N SER A 134 1.48 -14.58 6.40
CA SER A 134 1.57 -14.96 7.82
C SER A 134 1.42 -13.73 8.72
N THR A 135 0.71 -13.87 9.84
CA THR A 135 0.55 -12.81 10.85
C THR A 135 1.89 -12.23 11.30
N GLU A 136 2.91 -13.06 11.52
CA GLU A 136 4.26 -12.60 11.89
C GLU A 136 4.83 -11.57 10.90
N LYS A 137 4.68 -11.81 9.58
CA LYS A 137 5.16 -10.86 8.56
C LYS A 137 4.36 -9.56 8.56
N ILE A 138 3.05 -9.63 8.81
CA ILE A 138 2.19 -8.45 8.92
C ILE A 138 2.58 -7.61 10.12
N GLU A 139 2.78 -8.25 11.28
CA GLU A 139 3.24 -7.60 12.51
C GLU A 139 4.62 -6.98 12.33
N ASP A 140 5.57 -7.69 11.71
CA ASP A 140 6.90 -7.17 11.43
C ASP A 140 6.86 -5.96 10.48
N VAL A 141 6.10 -6.02 9.38
CA VAL A 141 5.99 -4.87 8.47
C VAL A 141 5.30 -3.69 9.18
N ALA A 142 4.26 -3.94 9.96
CA ALA A 142 3.60 -2.88 10.73
C ALA A 142 4.55 -2.27 11.77
N GLU A 143 5.33 -3.08 12.48
CA GLU A 143 6.33 -2.63 13.44
C GLU A 143 7.44 -1.81 12.77
N ALA A 144 7.98 -2.28 11.65
CA ALA A 144 9.00 -1.59 10.89
C ALA A 144 8.55 -0.20 10.39
N LEU A 145 7.26 -0.05 10.06
CA LEU A 145 6.68 1.22 9.61
C LEU A 145 6.27 2.12 10.79
N THR A 146 5.88 1.58 11.94
CA THR A 146 5.31 2.37 13.05
C THR A 146 6.26 2.60 14.23
N THR A 147 7.43 1.97 14.24
CA THR A 147 8.50 2.25 15.21
C THR A 147 9.04 3.68 15.07
N THR A 148 9.64 4.21 16.14
CA THR A 148 10.41 5.47 16.12
C THR A 148 11.92 5.21 16.05
N ASP A 149 12.36 3.95 16.19
CA ASP A 149 13.76 3.52 16.13
C ASP A 149 14.04 2.84 14.79
N LEU A 150 14.77 3.53 13.90
CA LEU A 150 15.15 3.02 12.58
C LEU A 150 15.91 1.69 12.64
N ARG A 151 16.58 1.38 13.76
CA ARG A 151 17.27 0.08 13.91
C ARG A 151 16.27 -1.07 13.80
N VAL A 152 15.07 -0.92 14.38
CA VAL A 152 14.00 -1.93 14.29
C VAL A 152 13.61 -2.15 12.82
N THR A 153 13.36 -1.09 12.06
CA THR A 153 13.09 -1.17 10.61
C THR A 153 14.21 -1.89 9.87
N THR A 154 15.47 -1.53 10.12
CA THR A 154 16.61 -2.16 9.43
C THR A 154 16.80 -3.63 9.78
N GLU A 155 16.56 -4.04 11.03
CA GLU A 155 16.66 -5.45 11.43
C GLU A 155 15.55 -6.30 10.80
N ILE A 156 14.32 -5.77 10.70
CA ILE A 156 13.21 -6.43 10.01
C ILE A 156 13.50 -6.54 8.50
N MET A 157 14.02 -5.48 7.88
CA MET A 157 14.45 -5.55 6.48
C MET A 157 15.54 -6.61 6.27
N LYS A 158 16.55 -6.68 7.14
CA LYS A 158 17.58 -7.73 7.09
C LYS A 158 16.99 -9.13 7.25
N LYS A 159 16.08 -9.33 8.21
CA LYS A 159 15.36 -10.62 8.43
C LYS A 159 14.74 -11.15 7.15
N TYR A 160 14.13 -10.26 6.35
CA TYR A 160 13.46 -10.63 5.10
C TYR A 160 14.28 -10.40 3.82
N LYS A 161 15.53 -9.95 3.95
CA LYS A 161 16.41 -9.55 2.84
C LYS A 161 15.81 -8.44 1.96
N ALA A 162 15.06 -7.53 2.55
CA ALA A 162 14.57 -6.33 1.89
C ALA A 162 15.67 -5.25 1.88
N ASN A 163 15.73 -4.49 0.78
CA ASN A 163 16.71 -3.43 0.56
C ASN A 163 16.06 -2.11 0.11
N TYR A 164 14.74 -2.08 -0.08
CA TYR A 164 13.98 -0.87 -0.34
C TYR A 164 12.78 -0.75 0.61
N VAL A 165 12.37 0.48 0.89
CA VAL A 165 11.11 0.83 1.55
C VAL A 165 10.27 1.65 0.57
N PHE A 166 9.02 1.27 0.37
CA PHE A 166 8.05 2.02 -0.40
C PHE A 166 7.00 2.60 0.55
N VAL A 167 6.82 3.92 0.49
CA VAL A 167 5.81 4.66 1.28
C VAL A 167 4.94 5.46 0.33
N ALA A 168 3.63 5.20 0.34
CA ALA A 168 2.67 6.00 -0.41
C ALA A 168 2.18 7.18 0.45
N LYS A 169 1.91 8.33 -0.18
CA LYS A 169 1.39 9.52 0.51
C LYS A 169 0.09 9.24 1.28
N LYS A 170 -0.72 8.31 0.78
CA LYS A 170 -1.99 7.93 1.41
C LYS A 170 -1.84 7.05 2.66
N ASP A 171 -0.65 6.51 2.93
CA ASP A 171 -0.42 5.64 4.09
C ASP A 171 -0.70 6.35 5.42
N LYS A 172 -0.43 7.66 5.50
CA LYS A 172 -0.76 8.46 6.70
C LYS A 172 -2.24 8.44 7.05
N ALA A 173 -3.13 8.37 6.06
CA ALA A 173 -4.57 8.32 6.30
C ALA A 173 -5.05 6.93 6.76
N ALA A 174 -4.32 5.86 6.37
CA ALA A 174 -4.62 4.48 6.72
C ALA A 174 -3.78 3.95 7.90
N SER A 175 -2.87 4.75 8.45
CA SER A 175 -1.86 4.31 9.41
C SER A 175 -2.43 3.81 10.74
N TRP A 176 -3.67 4.18 11.09
CA TRP A 176 -4.36 3.69 12.28
C TRP A 176 -4.47 2.16 12.33
N VAL A 177 -4.54 1.50 11.16
CA VAL A 177 -4.53 0.03 11.07
C VAL A 177 -3.19 -0.52 11.57
N LEU A 178 -2.08 0.06 11.12
CA LEU A 178 -0.74 -0.32 11.54
C LEU A 178 -0.52 -0.09 13.03
N PHE A 179 -1.00 1.04 13.55
CA PHE A 179 -0.93 1.35 14.97
C PHE A 179 -1.74 0.37 15.81
N LYS A 180 -2.94 -0.01 15.35
CA LYS A 180 -3.76 -1.00 16.03
C LYS A 180 -3.12 -2.40 16.02
N ILE A 181 -2.54 -2.83 14.90
CA ILE A 181 -1.80 -4.11 14.82
C ILE A 181 -0.66 -4.15 15.85
N THR A 182 0.03 -3.03 16.02
CA THR A 182 1.21 -2.96 16.90
C THR A 182 0.91 -2.49 18.32
N GLY A 183 -0.36 -2.36 18.71
CA GLY A 183 -0.76 -1.96 20.05
C GLY A 183 -0.47 -0.49 20.42
N ARG A 184 -0.23 0.38 19.42
CA ARG A 184 0.08 1.82 19.57
C ARG A 184 -1.20 2.66 19.60
N ASP A 185 -2.08 2.36 20.55
CA ASP A 185 -3.41 2.97 20.68
C ASP A 185 -3.43 4.49 20.90
N ASP A 186 -2.31 5.08 21.32
CA ASP A 186 -2.12 6.52 21.54
C ASP A 186 -1.56 7.27 20.31
N TYR A 187 -1.33 6.58 19.19
CA TYR A 187 -0.82 7.13 17.93
C TYR A 187 -1.94 7.49 16.95
N TYR A 188 -3.20 7.23 17.30
CA TYR A 188 -4.36 7.64 16.53
C TYR A 188 -5.54 7.94 17.45
N ASN A 189 -6.43 8.82 17.00
CA ASN A 189 -7.67 9.08 17.69
C ASN A 189 -8.68 7.96 17.37
N LYS A 190 -9.16 7.25 18.40
CA LYS A 190 -10.07 6.10 18.23
C LYS A 190 -11.49 6.47 17.77
N GLU A 191 -11.89 7.73 17.90
CA GLU A 191 -13.21 8.22 17.49
C GLU A 191 -13.28 8.52 16.00
N ASN A 192 -12.19 9.05 15.42
CA ASN A 192 -12.16 9.48 14.02
C ASN A 192 -11.06 8.81 13.17
N TYR A 193 -10.27 7.92 13.76
CA TYR A 193 -9.18 7.16 13.14
C TYR A 193 -8.05 8.02 12.53
N GLN A 194 -7.99 9.30 12.87
CA GLN A 194 -6.92 10.18 12.42
C GLN A 194 -5.65 9.95 13.25
N ALA A 195 -4.50 10.07 12.60
CA ALA A 195 -3.21 10.02 13.27
C ALA A 195 -3.10 11.11 14.36
N ALA A 196 -2.61 10.73 15.54
CA ALA A 196 -2.30 11.65 16.63
C ALA A 196 -0.93 12.30 16.42
N GLU A 197 -0.60 13.33 17.19
CA GLU A 197 0.68 14.05 17.09
C GLU A 197 1.89 13.10 17.16
N LYS A 198 1.85 12.10 18.05
CA LYS A 198 2.88 11.05 18.20
C LYS A 198 3.16 10.25 16.92
N ALA A 199 2.19 10.14 16.01
CA ALA A 199 2.39 9.44 14.74
C ALA A 199 3.50 10.07 13.90
N SER A 200 3.70 11.39 14.02
CA SER A 200 4.74 12.12 13.28
C SER A 200 6.16 11.65 13.59
N GLU A 201 6.38 11.00 14.74
CA GLU A 201 7.70 10.49 15.14
C GLU A 201 8.04 9.13 14.52
N THR A 202 7.05 8.47 13.90
CA THR A 202 7.18 7.11 13.38
C THR A 202 7.92 7.08 12.05
N VAL A 203 8.59 5.97 11.76
CA VAL A 203 9.36 5.80 10.52
C VAL A 203 8.51 6.05 9.28
N LEU A 204 7.26 5.56 9.24
CA LEU A 204 6.33 5.80 8.14
C LEU A 204 6.11 7.30 7.90
N PHE A 205 5.81 8.06 8.96
CA PHE A 205 5.51 9.49 8.83
C PHE A 205 6.74 10.28 8.43
N ARG A 206 7.88 10.01 9.07
CA ARG A 206 9.15 10.65 8.78
C ARG A 206 9.63 10.35 7.36
N MET A 207 9.53 9.09 6.91
CA MET A 207 9.82 8.72 5.53
C MET A 207 8.86 9.43 4.57
N ASP A 208 7.57 9.51 4.87
CA ASP A 208 6.64 10.26 4.05
C ASP A 208 6.96 11.76 4.01
N ASP A 209 7.36 12.36 5.13
CA ASP A 209 7.72 13.79 5.21
C ASP A 209 9.04 14.12 4.49
N GLY A 210 9.83 13.10 4.12
CA GLY A 210 11.09 13.29 3.41
C GLY A 210 12.28 13.52 4.33
N ASP A 211 12.20 13.05 5.58
CA ASP A 211 13.32 13.13 6.53
C ASP A 211 14.58 12.47 5.97
N GLU A 212 15.73 13.01 6.35
CA GLU A 212 17.02 12.39 6.07
C GLU A 212 17.37 11.33 7.12
N PHE A 213 17.85 10.18 6.66
CA PHE A 213 18.26 9.07 7.52
C PHE A 213 19.69 8.66 7.18
N SER A 214 20.51 8.38 8.20
CA SER A 214 21.89 7.93 7.92
C SER A 214 21.94 6.52 7.33
N GLN A 215 20.94 5.69 7.63
CA GLN A 215 20.80 4.30 7.17
C GLN A 215 20.08 4.16 5.82
N PHE A 216 19.40 5.21 5.34
CA PHE A 216 18.60 5.16 4.12
C PHE A 216 18.97 6.28 3.14
N GLU A 217 18.84 5.99 1.85
CA GLU A 217 18.97 6.96 0.77
C GLU A 217 17.60 7.14 0.10
N LEU A 218 17.08 8.36 0.03
CA LEU A 218 15.89 8.66 -0.76
C LEU A 218 16.26 8.59 -2.25
N VAL A 219 15.71 7.62 -2.97
CA VAL A 219 16.03 7.34 -4.39
C VAL A 219 14.92 7.72 -5.36
N TYR A 220 13.69 7.88 -4.86
CA TYR A 220 12.55 8.36 -5.64
C TYR A 220 11.63 9.21 -4.77
N ASP A 221 11.13 10.29 -5.34
CA ASP A 221 10.19 11.20 -4.69
C ASP A 221 9.26 11.83 -5.73
N ASP A 222 7.96 11.57 -5.60
CA ASP A 222 6.93 12.32 -6.31
C ASP A 222 5.74 12.69 -5.41
N LYS A 223 4.67 13.17 -6.05
CA LYS A 223 3.45 13.60 -5.36
C LYS A 223 2.63 12.45 -4.75
N THR A 224 2.94 11.18 -5.05
CA THR A 224 2.14 10.01 -4.64
C THR A 224 2.91 8.98 -3.84
N ALA A 225 4.24 8.90 -3.96
CA ALA A 225 5.08 8.00 -3.19
C ALA A 225 6.52 8.48 -3.01
N LYS A 226 7.20 7.86 -2.05
CA LYS A 226 8.65 7.93 -1.86
C LYS A 226 9.24 6.52 -1.77
N ILE A 227 10.48 6.39 -2.24
CA ILE A 227 11.24 5.13 -2.16
C ILE A 227 12.58 5.40 -1.51
N TYR A 228 12.86 4.64 -0.46
CA TYR A 228 14.13 4.68 0.26
C TYR A 228 14.90 3.40 0.01
N LYS A 229 16.19 3.51 -0.28
CA LYS A 229 17.13 2.39 -0.37
C LYS A 229 17.91 2.24 0.92
N LEU A 230 18.02 1.02 1.44
CA LEU A 230 18.88 0.72 2.59
C LEU A 230 20.35 0.84 2.17
N ARG A 231 21.16 1.54 2.97
CA ARG A 231 22.61 1.72 2.75
C ARG A 231 23.45 0.54 3.25
#